data_AF-A0AAV0TE43-F1
#
_entry.id   AF-A0AAV0TE43-F1
#
_cell.length_a   1.000
_cell.length_b   1.000
_cell.length_c   1.000
_cell.angle_alpha   90.00
_cell.angle_beta   90.00
_cell.angle_gamma   90.00
#
_symmetry.space_group_name_H-M   'P 1'
#
loop_
_entity.id
_entity.type
_entity.pdbx_description
1 polymer ?
#
loop_
_entity_poly.entity_id
_entity_poly.type
_entity_poly.pdbx_seq_one_letter_code
_entity_poly.pdbx_strand_id
1 'polypeptide(L)'
;MTRQGYLIFYEKNNHRPTVRYFSLEDGFLRQYASAECVKYLKEVQLSGCKVTIKTQKRVDGVPNSFYLEVCKVFVNDRSYTLGNPERIEFSAYSSVDRQDWGKALFSWQRFYWREPQVASPEKNASEMRQQLEQTIAKYFVRERQTSLVNR
;
A
#
# COMPACT_ATOMS: atom_id res chain seq x y z
N MET A 1 7.25 13.12 -7.61
CA MET A 1 6.29 12.16 -8.20
C MET A 1 5.23 11.88 -7.18
N THR A 2 3.97 11.91 -7.60
CA THR A 2 2.81 11.62 -6.77
C THR A 2 2.03 10.47 -7.40
N ARG A 3 1.42 9.62 -6.59
CA ARG A 3 0.52 8.55 -7.07
C ARG A 3 -0.63 8.42 -6.10
N GLN A 4 -1.83 8.23 -6.63
CA GLN A 4 -3.02 8.00 -5.83
C GLN A 4 -3.81 6.84 -6.41
N GLY A 5 -4.57 6.12 -5.57
CA GLY A 5 -5.42 5.03 -6.04
C GLY A 5 -5.85 4.07 -4.94
N TYR A 6 -6.77 3.16 -5.28
CA TYR A 6 -7.25 2.15 -4.36
C TYR A 6 -6.33 0.94 -4.28
N LEU A 7 -6.13 0.43 -3.06
CA LEU A 7 -5.43 -0.82 -2.79
C LEU A 7 -6.24 -1.64 -1.79
N ILE A 8 -6.07 -2.97 -1.84
CA ILE A 8 -6.39 -3.81 -0.69
C ILE A 8 -5.29 -3.60 0.34
N PHE A 9 -5.68 -3.25 1.56
CA PHE A 9 -4.81 -3.03 2.71
C PHE A 9 -5.01 -4.16 3.73
N TYR A 10 -3.90 -4.75 4.17
CA TYR A 10 -3.88 -5.79 5.20
C TYR A 10 -3.32 -5.20 6.48
N GLU A 11 -4.21 -4.98 7.45
CA GLU A 11 -3.82 -4.48 8.76
C GLU A 11 -3.31 -5.62 9.64
N LYS A 12 -2.15 -5.42 10.28
CA LYS A 12 -1.42 -6.45 11.03
C LYS A 12 -2.26 -7.17 12.10
N ASN A 13 -3.23 -6.47 12.69
CA ASN A 13 -4.06 -6.98 13.80
C ASN A 13 -5.50 -7.29 13.36
N ASN A 14 -5.85 -7.03 12.09
CA ASN A 14 -7.19 -7.23 11.59
C ASN A 14 -7.23 -8.47 10.71
N HIS A 15 -8.17 -9.36 11.01
CA HIS A 15 -8.32 -10.60 10.26
C HIS A 15 -8.93 -10.34 8.86
N ARG A 16 -9.50 -9.16 8.62
CA ARG A 16 -10.15 -8.85 7.35
C ARG A 16 -9.42 -7.73 6.60
N PRO A 17 -8.98 -7.97 5.35
CA PRO A 17 -8.47 -6.91 4.51
C PRO A 17 -9.55 -5.90 4.15
N THR A 18 -9.13 -4.68 3.83
CA THR A 18 -10.05 -3.58 3.47
C THR A 18 -9.58 -2.87 2.22
N VAL A 19 -10.51 -2.38 1.41
CA VAL A 19 -10.18 -1.49 0.29
C VAL A 19 -10.07 -0.07 0.81
N ARG A 20 -8.96 0.60 0.48
CA ARG A 20 -8.61 1.93 0.99
C ARG A 20 -7.95 2.74 -0.11
N TYR A 21 -8.17 4.04 -0.08
CA TYR A 21 -7.55 4.97 -1.02
C TYR A 21 -6.22 5.42 -0.44
N PHE A 22 -5.17 5.43 -1.27
CA PHE A 22 -3.84 5.86 -0.87
C PHE A 22 -3.39 7.06 -1.69
N SER A 23 -2.73 8.01 -1.05
CA SER A 23 -2.01 9.11 -1.70
C SER A 23 -0.54 9.06 -1.29
N LEU A 24 0.34 9.00 -2.28
CA LEU A 24 1.78 9.17 -2.13
C LEU A 24 2.15 10.59 -2.55
N GLU A 25 2.44 11.45 -1.58
CA GLU A 25 2.77 12.86 -1.80
C GLU A 25 3.60 13.40 -0.62
N ASP A 26 4.42 14.42 -0.85
CA ASP A 26 5.19 15.15 0.18
C ASP A 26 6.02 14.31 1.16
N GLY A 27 6.36 13.08 0.76
CA GLY A 27 7.08 12.14 1.61
C GLY A 27 6.27 11.38 2.63
N PHE A 28 4.97 11.30 2.37
CA PHE A 28 4.04 10.51 3.12
C PHE A 28 3.26 9.58 2.19
N LEU A 29 2.99 8.38 2.69
CA LEU A 29 1.94 7.53 2.16
C LEU A 29 0.73 7.67 3.09
N ARG A 30 -0.29 8.38 2.63
CA ARG A 30 -1.52 8.65 3.38
C ARG A 30 -2.61 7.68 2.96
N GLN A 31 -3.33 7.17 3.95
CA GLN A 31 -4.46 6.28 3.78
C GLN A 31 -5.76 7.05 4.04
N TYR A 32 -6.74 6.90 3.18
CA TYR A 32 -8.06 7.50 3.30
C TYR A 32 -9.15 6.43 3.22
N ALA A 33 -10.33 6.77 3.73
CA ALA A 33 -11.52 5.93 3.57
C ALA A 33 -11.94 5.83 2.10
N SER A 34 -11.70 6.88 1.32
CA SER A 34 -12.18 7.04 -0.06
C SER A 34 -11.42 8.16 -0.79
N ALA A 35 -11.71 8.31 -2.09
CA ALA A 35 -10.99 9.20 -3.00
C ALA A 35 -11.29 10.70 -2.78
N GLU A 36 -12.29 11.05 -1.98
CA GLU A 36 -12.59 12.45 -1.61
C GLU A 36 -11.53 13.03 -0.65
N CYS A 37 -10.64 12.20 -0.10
CA CYS A 37 -9.49 12.60 0.71
C CYS A 37 -9.82 13.53 1.90
N VAL A 38 -11.06 13.48 2.42
CA VAL A 38 -11.56 14.39 3.47
C VAL A 38 -10.74 14.31 4.76
N LYS A 39 -10.37 13.10 5.17
CA LYS A 39 -9.56 12.85 6.37
C LYS A 39 -8.70 11.61 6.17
N TYR A 40 -7.40 11.72 6.45
CA TYR A 40 -6.54 10.55 6.46
C TYR A 40 -6.78 9.71 7.73
N LEU A 41 -6.82 8.39 7.55
CA LEU A 41 -6.97 7.39 8.60
C LEU A 41 -5.62 7.04 9.22
N LYS A 42 -4.59 6.95 8.37
CA LYS A 42 -3.21 6.66 8.75
C LYS A 42 -2.27 7.41 7.82
N GLU A 43 -1.12 7.77 8.35
CA GLU A 43 -0.04 8.36 7.59
C GLU A 43 1.25 7.58 7.89
N VAL A 44 2.03 7.32 6.84
CA VAL A 44 3.34 6.67 6.94
C VAL A 44 4.37 7.63 6.40
N GLN A 45 5.25 8.11 7.27
CA GLN A 45 6.37 8.95 6.86
C GLN A 45 7.41 8.11 6.13
N LEU A 46 7.74 8.53 4.90
CA LEU A 46 8.77 7.91 4.07
C LEU A 46 10.06 8.73 4.09
N SER A 47 9.97 10.03 4.34
CA SER A 47 11.12 10.92 4.53
C SER A 47 11.95 10.51 5.75
N GLY A 48 13.27 10.53 5.60
CA GLY A 48 14.19 10.06 6.63
C GLY A 48 14.12 8.54 6.89
N CYS A 49 13.46 7.76 6.03
CA CYS A 49 13.35 6.33 6.17
C CYS A 49 14.04 5.59 5.02
N LYS A 50 14.62 4.42 5.32
CA LYS A 50 14.95 3.42 4.32
C LYS A 50 13.66 2.73 3.93
N VAL A 51 13.34 2.79 2.64
CA VAL A 51 12.13 2.21 2.07
C VAL A 51 12.50 1.02 1.19
N THR A 52 11.80 -0.10 1.36
CA THR A 52 11.95 -1.29 0.52
C THR A 52 10.59 -1.74 0.03
N ILE A 53 10.46 -1.95 -1.29
CA ILE A 53 9.24 -2.46 -1.90
C ILE A 53 9.55 -3.78 -2.55
N LYS A 54 8.76 -4.82 -2.25
CA LYS A 54 8.90 -6.12 -2.92
C LYS A 54 7.56 -6.69 -3.31
N THR A 55 7.54 -7.33 -4.47
CA THR A 55 6.42 -8.18 -4.87
C THR A 55 6.39 -9.43 -3.99
N GLN A 56 5.20 -9.93 -3.72
CA GLN A 56 5.03 -11.16 -2.93
C GLN A 56 3.91 -12.02 -3.49
N LYS A 57 4.06 -13.34 -3.30
CA LYS A 57 2.96 -14.29 -3.40
C LYS A 57 2.39 -14.47 -2.00
N ARG A 58 1.08 -14.27 -1.84
CA ARG A 58 0.40 -14.45 -0.56
C ARG A 58 -0.09 -15.88 -0.39
N VAL A 59 -0.21 -16.30 0.87
CA VAL A 59 -0.73 -17.64 1.23
C VAL A 59 -2.20 -17.80 0.85
N ASP A 60 -2.99 -16.72 1.02
CA ASP A 60 -4.40 -16.65 0.61
C ASP A 60 -4.61 -16.65 -0.92
N GLY A 61 -3.54 -16.61 -1.71
CA GLY A 61 -3.59 -16.63 -3.17
C GLY A 61 -4.03 -15.32 -3.82
N VAL A 62 -4.20 -14.23 -3.06
CA VAL A 62 -4.63 -12.94 -3.64
C VAL A 62 -3.53 -12.41 -4.59
N PRO A 63 -3.88 -12.09 -5.85
CA PRO A 63 -2.91 -11.69 -6.86
C PRO A 63 -2.40 -10.26 -6.63
N ASN A 64 -1.40 -9.87 -7.44
CA ASN A 64 -0.89 -8.49 -7.51
C ASN A 64 -0.42 -7.92 -6.15
N SER A 65 0.04 -8.82 -5.29
CA SER A 65 0.43 -8.49 -3.93
C SER A 65 1.86 -8.00 -3.85
N PHE A 66 2.09 -7.04 -2.95
CA PHE A 66 3.38 -6.47 -2.64
C PHE A 66 3.42 -6.01 -1.18
N TYR A 67 4.59 -5.67 -0.69
CA TYR A 67 4.72 -5.04 0.62
C TYR A 67 5.69 -3.86 0.55
N LEU A 68 5.44 -2.90 1.41
CA LEU A 68 6.28 -1.76 1.72
C LEU A 68 6.89 -2.00 3.10
N GLU A 69 8.21 -1.94 3.21
CA GLU A 69 8.94 -1.96 4.47
C GLU A 69 9.60 -0.60 4.67
N VAL A 70 9.36 0.01 5.83
CA VAL A 70 9.85 1.33 6.21
C VAL A 70 10.69 1.21 7.48
N CYS A 71 11.96 1.61 7.43
CA CYS A 71 12.84 1.65 8.59
C CYS A 71 13.31 3.09 8.81
N LYS A 72 13.07 3.65 9.99
CA LYS A 72 13.61 4.98 10.35
C LYS A 72 15.14 4.95 10.27
N VAL A 73 15.73 5.98 9.66
CA VAL A 73 17.18 6.16 9.60
C VAL A 73 17.56 7.16 10.68
N PHE A 74 18.43 6.76 11.59
CA PHE A 74 19.02 7.64 12.59
C PHE A 74 20.44 7.97 12.16
N VAL A 75 20.68 9.22 11.77
CA VAL A 75 22.00 9.70 11.37
C VAL A 75 22.72 10.25 12.60
N ASN A 76 23.96 9.84 12.77
CA ASN A 76 24.94 10.38 13.71
C ASN A 76 26.20 10.79 12.93
N ASP A 77 27.10 11.56 13.54
CA ASP A 77 28.16 12.32 12.85
C ASP A 77 28.95 11.57 11.76
N ARG A 78 29.09 10.24 11.85
CA ARG A 78 29.84 9.42 10.89
C ARG A 78 29.14 8.15 10.43
N SER A 79 27.90 7.90 10.87
CA SER A 79 27.19 6.65 10.56
C SER A 79 25.69 6.85 10.48
N TYR A 80 24.98 5.77 10.16
CA TYR A 80 23.55 5.72 10.38
C TYR A 80 23.18 4.36 10.98
N THR A 81 22.13 4.35 11.79
CA THR A 81 21.49 3.14 12.27
C THR A 81 20.06 3.07 11.76
N LEU A 82 19.53 1.86 11.65
CA LEU A 82 18.16 1.61 11.21
C LEU A 82 17.31 1.22 12.42
N GLY A 83 16.16 1.87 12.56
CA GLY A 83 15.12 1.45 13.49
C GLY A 83 14.44 0.16 13.06
N ASN A 84 13.46 -0.26 13.86
CA ASN A 84 12.68 -1.46 13.56
C ASN A 84 11.89 -1.29 12.24
N PRO A 85 11.89 -2.31 11.37
CA PRO A 85 11.11 -2.29 10.14
C PRO A 85 9.60 -2.34 10.44
N GLU A 86 8.85 -1.39 9.89
CA GLU A 86 7.40 -1.49 9.76
C GLU A 86 7.05 -2.02 8.37
N ARG A 87 6.40 -3.18 8.31
CA ARG A 87 5.93 -3.77 7.06
C ARG A 87 4.43 -3.54 6.89
N ILE A 88 4.07 -3.07 5.70
CA ILE A 88 2.71 -2.80 5.26
C ILE A 88 2.46 -3.58 3.98
N GLU A 89 1.36 -4.34 3.95
CA GLU A 89 1.06 -5.21 2.83
C GLU A 89 -0.12 -4.69 2.02
N PHE A 90 -0.02 -4.89 0.70
CA PHE A 90 -1.01 -4.41 -0.25
C PHE A 90 -1.28 -5.45 -1.34
N SER A 91 -2.45 -5.33 -1.97
CA SER A 91 -2.72 -5.92 -3.28
C SER A 91 -3.33 -4.87 -4.19
N ALA A 92 -2.78 -4.75 -5.39
CA ALA A 92 -3.25 -3.84 -6.43
C ALA A 92 -4.33 -4.50 -7.30
N TYR A 93 -5.05 -3.69 -8.07
CA TYR A 93 -6.09 -4.20 -8.96
C TYR A 93 -5.52 -5.08 -10.08
N SER A 94 -4.38 -4.67 -10.66
CA SER A 94 -3.73 -5.38 -11.75
C SER A 94 -2.22 -5.50 -11.54
N SER A 95 -1.56 -6.34 -12.35
CA SER A 95 -0.10 -6.46 -12.32
C SER A 95 0.58 -5.16 -12.76
N VAL A 96 -0.02 -4.45 -13.73
CA VAL A 96 0.44 -3.12 -14.18
C VAL A 96 0.33 -2.12 -13.06
N ASP A 97 -0.83 -2.07 -12.40
CA ASP A 97 -1.07 -1.17 -11.27
C ASP A 97 -0.09 -1.43 -10.10
N ARG A 98 0.16 -2.71 -9.77
CA ARG A 98 1.22 -3.09 -8.81
C ARG A 98 2.60 -2.57 -9.22
N GLN A 99 2.97 -2.72 -10.50
CA GLN A 99 4.27 -2.25 -10.98
C GLN A 99 4.38 -0.73 -10.89
N ASP A 100 3.31 -0.01 -11.23
CA ASP A 100 3.30 1.44 -11.18
C ASP A 100 3.32 1.97 -9.75
N TRP A 101 2.64 1.31 -8.80
CA TRP A 101 2.82 1.56 -7.37
C TRP A 101 4.26 1.32 -6.92
N GLY A 102 4.87 0.20 -7.34
CA GLY A 102 6.27 -0.09 -7.04
C GLY A 102 7.24 0.96 -7.58
N LYS A 103 7.04 1.40 -8.83
CA LYS A 103 7.82 2.46 -9.46
C LYS A 103 7.63 3.81 -8.75
N ALA A 104 6.40 4.15 -8.36
CA ALA A 104 6.10 5.41 -7.68
C ALA A 104 6.77 5.46 -6.31
N LEU A 105 6.60 4.42 -5.48
CA LEU A 105 7.22 4.32 -4.16
C LEU A 105 8.75 4.29 -4.23
N PHE A 106 9.32 3.57 -5.20
CA PHE A 106 10.77 3.52 -5.39
C PHE A 106 11.34 4.84 -5.93
N SER A 107 10.69 5.44 -6.94
CA SER A 107 11.11 6.72 -7.52
C SER A 107 10.97 7.87 -6.51
N TRP A 108 9.98 7.78 -5.61
CA TRP A 108 9.82 8.74 -4.54
C TRP A 108 11.11 8.87 -3.70
N GLN A 109 11.76 7.75 -3.37
CA GLN A 109 13.04 7.75 -2.64
C GLN A 109 14.15 8.56 -3.33
N ARG A 110 14.16 8.59 -4.67
CA ARG A 110 15.24 9.22 -5.46
C ARG A 110 14.97 10.69 -5.79
N PHE A 111 13.70 11.10 -5.79
CA PHE A 111 13.27 12.40 -6.33
C PHE A 111 12.41 13.23 -5.35
N TYR A 112 12.42 12.93 -4.05
CA TYR A 112 11.62 13.68 -3.07
C TYR A 112 11.98 15.18 -2.97
N TRP A 113 13.14 15.57 -3.49
CA TRP A 113 13.62 16.96 -3.58
C TRP A 113 13.15 17.70 -4.84
N ARG A 114 12.48 17.03 -5.79
CA ARG A 114 11.91 17.66 -6.99
C ARG A 114 10.47 18.09 -6.75
N GLU A 115 10.05 19.15 -7.44
CA GLU A 115 8.68 19.67 -7.38
C GLU A 115 7.63 18.56 -7.55
N PRO A 116 6.55 18.58 -6.72
CA PRO A 116 5.47 17.63 -6.84
C PRO A 116 4.83 17.75 -8.22
N GLN A 117 4.91 16.69 -9.02
CA GLN A 117 4.03 16.55 -10.18
C GLN A 117 2.61 16.38 -9.66
N VAL A 118 1.63 17.09 -10.23
CA VAL A 118 0.22 16.98 -9.85
C VAL A 118 -0.25 15.55 -10.13
N ALA A 119 -0.76 14.85 -9.12
CA ALA A 119 -1.38 13.55 -9.33
C ALA A 119 -2.64 13.73 -10.17
N SER A 120 -2.77 12.99 -11.27
CA SER A 120 -4.03 12.96 -12.01
C SER A 120 -5.02 12.08 -11.26
N PRO A 121 -6.26 12.53 -11.02
CA PRO A 121 -7.30 11.70 -10.41
C PRO A 121 -7.50 10.44 -11.25
N GLU A 122 -7.58 9.28 -10.60
CA GLU A 122 -7.90 8.03 -11.29
C GLU A 122 -9.32 8.11 -11.86
N LYS A 123 -9.42 8.16 -13.20
CA LYS A 123 -10.70 8.31 -13.93
C LYS A 123 -11.73 7.20 -13.61
N ASN A 124 -11.28 6.05 -13.11
CA ASN A 124 -12.11 4.87 -12.85
C ASN A 124 -12.06 4.40 -11.37
N ALA A 125 -11.84 5.33 -10.44
CA ALA A 125 -11.62 5.00 -9.03
C ALA A 125 -12.77 4.17 -8.39
N SER A 126 -14.03 4.43 -8.77
CA SER A 126 -15.20 3.69 -8.28
C SER A 126 -15.22 2.23 -8.74
N GLU A 127 -14.95 2.00 -10.04
CA GLU A 127 -14.89 0.66 -10.62
C GLU A 127 -13.75 -0.17 -10.02
N MET A 128 -12.58 0.47 -9.86
CA MET A 128 -11.41 -0.17 -9.24
C MET A 128 -11.72 -0.59 -7.81
N ARG A 129 -12.34 0.30 -7.01
CA ARG A 129 -12.75 -0.03 -5.65
C ARG A 129 -13.66 -1.25 -5.63
N GLN A 130 -14.68 -1.29 -6.49
CA GLN A 130 -15.64 -2.40 -6.57
C GLN A 130 -14.94 -3.72 -6.92
N GLN A 131 -14.00 -3.72 -7.86
CA GLN A 131 -13.24 -4.92 -8.25
C GLN A 131 -12.32 -5.44 -7.15
N LEU A 132 -11.71 -4.53 -6.38
CA LEU A 132 -10.92 -4.90 -5.20
C LEU A 132 -11.81 -5.48 -4.09
N GLU A 133 -13.00 -4.92 -3.88
CA GLU A 133 -13.98 -5.45 -2.92
C GLU A 133 -14.47 -6.86 -3.34
N GLN A 134 -14.72 -7.08 -4.63
CA GLN A 134 -15.03 -8.40 -5.20
C GLN A 134 -13.87 -9.39 -5.02
N THR A 135 -12.63 -8.92 -5.16
CA THR A 135 -11.43 -9.73 -4.91
C THR A 135 -11.40 -10.17 -3.44
N ILE A 136 -11.64 -9.26 -2.50
CA ILE A 136 -11.74 -9.63 -1.08
C ILE A 136 -12.85 -10.66 -0.86
N ALA A 137 -14.04 -10.46 -1.44
CA ALA A 137 -15.14 -11.40 -1.32
C ALA A 137 -14.76 -12.80 -1.85
N LYS A 138 -14.10 -12.87 -3.01
CA LYS A 138 -13.70 -14.13 -3.64
C LYS A 138 -12.71 -14.94 -2.79
N TYR A 139 -11.68 -14.28 -2.23
CA TYR A 139 -10.58 -14.96 -1.55
C TYR A 139 -10.83 -15.15 -0.04
N PHE A 140 -11.56 -14.24 0.62
CA PHE A 140 -11.75 -14.27 2.09
C PHE A 140 -13.13 -14.72 2.56
N VAL A 141 -14.11 -14.93 1.67
CA VAL A 141 -15.36 -15.65 2.03
C VAL A 141 -15.15 -17.16 1.96
N ARG A 142 -14.21 -17.63 1.11
CA ARG A 142 -13.94 -19.06 0.89
C ARG A 142 -13.26 -19.74 2.09
N GLU A 143 -12.47 -19.02 2.88
CA GLU A 143 -11.81 -19.57 4.09
C GLU A 143 -12.80 -19.98 5.19
N ARG A 144 -14.04 -19.47 5.19
CA ARG A 144 -15.07 -19.89 6.15
C ARG A 144 -15.70 -21.25 5.84
N GLN A 145 -15.69 -21.70 4.58
CA GLN A 145 -16.34 -22.97 4.21
C GLN A 145 -15.42 -24.17 4.41
N THR A 146 -14.11 -24.03 4.21
CA THR A 146 -13.16 -25.13 4.44
C THR A 146 -12.86 -25.39 5.91
N SER A 147 -13.07 -24.41 6.79
CA SER A 147 -12.86 -24.56 8.25
C SER A 147 -14.06 -25.19 8.98
N LEU A 148 -15.22 -25.30 8.33
CA LEU A 148 -16.43 -25.94 8.89
C LEU A 148 -16.62 -27.40 8.47
N VAL A 149 -15.84 -27.90 7.51
CA VAL A 149 -15.97 -29.29 6.99
C VAL A 149 -15.02 -30.27 7.70
N ASN A 150 -14.11 -29.79 8.55
CA ASN A 150 -13.17 -30.62 9.32
C ASN A 150 -13.47 -30.63 10.83
N ARG A 151 -14.75 -30.62 11.23
CA ARG A 151 -15.17 -30.90 12.61
C ARG A 151 -16.08 -32.12 12.65
#